data_AF-A0A7G8EL39-F1
#
_entry.id   AF-A0A7G8EL39-F1
#
_cell.length_a   1.000
_cell.length_b   1.000
_cell.length_c   1.000
_cell.angle_alpha   90.00
_cell.angle_beta   90.00
_cell.angle_gamma   90.00
#
_symmetry.space_group_name_H-M   'P 1'
#
loop_
_entity.id
_entity.type
_entity.pdbx_description
1 polymer ?
#
loop_
_entity_poly.entity_id
_entity_poly.type
_entity_poly.pdbx_seq_one_letter_code
_entity_poly.pdbx_strand_id
1 'polypeptide(L)'
;MTFRVRNVPSWVNRKVNRKGVLRFSGNSTWKGQPVVARIKVSLSGKDDVTGVRFDRMMQASYDVRGTRGRNRFVWGPQAGAITKRVNTVVDFRNDEARDVLVFRNTTPKNPVVHMQRFRVRNFGSNDIIRLKNLGITVRQRDLRRMGDGRFMIPGVDPSKMVVMNILN
;
A
#
# COMPACT_ATOMS: atom_id res chain seq x y z
N MET A 1 -5.58 0.02 19.95
CA MET A 1 -4.87 0.41 18.71
C MET A 1 -4.15 1.76 18.82
N THR A 2 -2.89 1.85 18.39
CA THR A 2 -2.11 3.12 18.36
C THR A 2 -1.47 3.36 16.99
N PHE A 3 -1.53 4.59 16.51
CA PHE A 3 -0.95 5.03 15.23
C PHE A 3 0.24 5.95 15.45
N ARG A 4 1.39 5.62 14.85
CA ARG A 4 2.50 6.56 14.72
C ARG A 4 2.58 7.01 13.28
N VAL A 5 2.39 8.31 13.05
CA VAL A 5 2.44 8.92 11.72
C VAL A 5 3.46 10.04 11.69
N ARG A 6 4.30 10.08 10.65
CA ARG A 6 5.30 11.14 10.45
C ARG A 6 5.24 11.68 9.03
N ASN A 7 5.68 12.94 8.86
CA ASN A 7 5.80 13.63 7.58
C ASN A 7 4.48 13.74 6.81
N VAL A 8 3.38 13.99 7.53
CA VAL A 8 2.08 14.27 6.90
C VAL A 8 2.07 15.72 6.46
N PRO A 9 1.92 16.02 5.16
CA PRO A 9 1.79 17.39 4.71
C PRO A 9 0.53 18.06 5.28
N SER A 10 0.57 19.37 5.51
CA SER A 10 -0.55 20.14 6.09
C SER A 10 -1.85 20.07 5.28
N TRP A 11 -1.76 19.86 3.96
CA TRP A 11 -2.91 19.71 3.07
C TRP A 11 -3.54 18.31 3.11
N VAL A 12 -2.93 17.33 3.79
CA VAL A 12 -3.48 15.99 3.92
C VAL A 12 -4.37 15.90 5.16
N ASN A 13 -5.65 15.64 4.93
CA ASN A 13 -6.60 15.37 6.02
C ASN A 13 -6.37 13.97 6.59
N ARG A 14 -6.38 13.87 7.92
CA ARG A 14 -6.20 12.61 8.66
C ARG A 14 -7.42 12.35 9.55
N LYS A 15 -8.08 11.22 9.38
CA LYS A 15 -9.25 10.83 10.20
C LYS A 15 -9.23 9.33 10.52
N VAL A 16 -9.50 8.97 11.77
CA VAL A 16 -9.78 7.58 12.16
C VAL A 16 -11.29 7.39 12.14
N ASN A 17 -11.78 6.31 11.52
CA ASN A 17 -13.21 5.99 11.51
C ASN A 17 -13.60 5.08 12.70
N ARG A 18 -14.90 4.85 12.89
CA ARG A 18 -15.44 3.96 13.95
C ARG A 18 -14.92 2.51 13.89
N LYS A 19 -14.33 2.09 12.77
CA LYS A 19 -13.75 0.76 12.57
C LYS A 19 -12.23 0.74 12.81
N GLY A 20 -11.66 1.80 13.41
CA GLY A 20 -10.23 1.90 13.65
C GLY A 20 -9.38 2.04 12.37
N VAL A 21 -9.96 2.41 11.23
CA VAL A 21 -9.18 2.61 9.99
C VAL A 21 -8.69 4.05 9.95
N LEU A 22 -7.37 4.21 9.87
CA LEU A 22 -6.72 5.50 9.64
C LEU A 22 -6.81 5.88 8.17
N ARG A 23 -7.52 6.96 7.89
CA ARG A 23 -7.69 7.50 6.54
C ARG A 23 -6.87 8.76 6.36
N PHE A 24 -6.09 8.78 5.29
CA PHE A 24 -5.47 9.95 4.70
C PHE A 24 -6.24 10.33 3.45
N SER A 25 -6.62 11.60 3.34
CA SER A 25 -7.25 12.13 2.15
C SER A 25 -6.68 13.48 1.76
N GLY A 26 -6.20 13.59 0.52
CA GLY A 26 -5.87 14.88 -0.08
C GLY A 26 -7.12 15.61 -0.59
N ASN A 27 -6.89 16.66 -1.38
CA ASN A 27 -7.91 17.57 -1.89
C ASN A 27 -8.77 16.92 -3.00
N SER A 28 -9.94 17.49 -3.26
CA SER A 28 -10.88 17.02 -4.28
C SER A 28 -10.41 17.25 -5.72
N THR A 29 -9.48 18.19 -5.94
CA THR A 29 -8.98 18.56 -7.26
C THR A 29 -7.50 18.16 -7.44
N TRP A 30 -7.17 17.71 -8.65
CA TRP A 30 -5.84 17.20 -9.01
C TRP A 30 -4.83 18.30 -9.38
N LYS A 31 -5.33 19.44 -9.87
CA LYS A 31 -4.51 20.56 -10.37
C LYS A 31 -3.81 21.26 -9.21
N GLY A 32 -2.48 21.37 -9.28
CA GLY A 32 -1.67 22.09 -8.30
C GLY A 32 -1.38 21.32 -7.01
N GLN A 33 -1.67 20.02 -6.92
CA GLN A 33 -1.26 19.24 -5.74
C GLN A 33 0.27 19.15 -5.68
N PRO A 34 0.91 19.61 -4.60
CA PRO A 34 2.34 19.46 -4.46
C PRO A 34 2.67 17.98 -4.21
N VAL A 35 3.67 17.45 -4.94
CA VAL A 35 4.25 16.14 -4.63
C VAL A 35 5.15 16.33 -3.42
N VAL A 36 4.65 16.04 -2.23
CA VAL A 36 5.40 16.26 -0.99
C VAL A 36 5.72 14.94 -0.31
N ALA A 37 6.99 14.79 0.08
CA ALA A 37 7.52 13.91 1.13
C ALA A 37 7.20 12.40 1.08
N ARG A 38 7.86 11.69 2.00
CA ARG A 38 7.61 10.29 2.34
C ARG A 38 6.73 10.25 3.58
N ILE A 39 5.52 9.72 3.47
CA ILE A 39 4.68 9.43 4.65
C ILE A 39 5.16 8.13 5.30
N LYS A 40 5.34 8.17 6.61
CA LYS A 40 5.59 6.96 7.42
C LYS A 40 4.40 6.69 8.31
N VAL A 41 3.86 5.48 8.24
CA VAL A 41 2.79 4.99 9.10
C VAL A 41 3.27 3.72 9.78
N SER A 42 3.18 3.68 11.09
CA SER A 42 3.40 2.45 11.87
C SER A 42 2.18 2.21 12.74
N LEU A 43 1.60 1.03 12.56
CA LEU A 43 0.49 0.54 13.36
C LEU A 43 1.03 -0.25 14.55
N SER A 44 0.32 -0.19 15.68
CA SER A 44 0.60 -1.02 16.86
C SER A 44 -0.70 -1.37 17.60
N GLY A 45 -0.72 -2.55 18.22
CA GLY A 45 -1.91 -3.13 18.85
C GLY A 45 -2.12 -4.59 18.43
N LYS A 46 -2.98 -5.31 19.15
CA LYS A 46 -3.37 -6.70 18.88
C LYS A 46 -4.75 -6.81 18.22
N ASP A 47 -5.38 -5.67 17.88
CA ASP A 47 -6.77 -5.63 17.45
C ASP A 47 -6.97 -6.32 16.08
N ASP A 48 -8.11 -7.01 15.93
CA ASP A 48 -8.39 -8.02 14.89
C ASP A 48 -8.42 -7.49 13.45
N VAL A 49 -8.62 -6.19 13.22
CA VAL A 49 -8.43 -5.55 11.90
C VAL A 49 -7.89 -4.13 12.08
N THR A 50 -6.61 -3.95 11.81
CA THR A 50 -5.99 -2.62 11.71
C THR A 50 -5.90 -2.19 10.26
N GLY A 51 -6.10 -0.91 9.94
CA GLY A 51 -6.11 -0.51 8.54
C GLY A 51 -5.68 0.92 8.27
N VAL A 52 -5.08 1.10 7.09
CA VAL A 52 -4.74 2.41 6.56
C VAL A 52 -5.37 2.57 5.19
N ARG A 53 -5.96 3.73 4.94
CA ARG A 53 -6.49 4.10 3.64
C ARG A 53 -5.89 5.41 3.17
N PHE A 54 -5.41 5.43 1.93
CA PHE A 54 -4.91 6.62 1.25
C PHE A 54 -5.86 6.96 0.11
N ASP A 55 -6.37 8.19 0.03
CA ASP A 55 -7.25 8.66 -1.03
C ASP A 55 -6.79 10.03 -1.57
N ARG A 56 -6.87 10.19 -2.89
CA ARG A 56 -6.70 11.48 -3.60
C ARG A 56 -5.46 12.27 -3.19
N MET A 57 -4.32 11.60 -3.11
CA MET A 57 -3.08 12.24 -2.69
C MET A 57 -1.93 11.91 -3.64
N MET A 58 -1.01 12.86 -3.79
CA MET A 58 0.26 12.67 -4.48
C MET A 58 1.39 12.58 -3.45
N GLN A 59 2.13 11.46 -3.46
CA GLN A 59 3.25 11.23 -2.54
C GLN A 59 4.44 10.63 -3.28
N ALA A 60 5.65 10.93 -2.80
CA ALA A 60 6.86 10.36 -3.39
C ALA A 60 7.04 8.89 -3.02
N SER A 61 6.75 8.54 -1.75
CA SER A 61 6.77 7.17 -1.24
C SER A 61 5.96 7.03 0.06
N TYR A 62 5.61 5.80 0.40
CA TYR A 62 5.02 5.40 1.67
C TYR A 62 5.93 4.37 2.37
N ASP A 63 6.06 4.46 3.69
CA ASP A 63 6.59 3.38 4.54
C ASP A 63 5.47 3.03 5.52
N VAL A 64 4.74 1.96 5.21
CA VAL A 64 3.57 1.51 5.98
C VAL A 64 3.93 0.20 6.64
N ARG A 65 3.83 0.16 7.96
CA ARG A 65 4.12 -1.03 8.77
C ARG A 65 2.88 -1.44 9.53
N GLY A 66 2.47 -2.69 9.32
CA GLY A 66 1.36 -3.33 10.01
C GLY A 66 1.65 -3.68 11.46
N THR A 67 0.69 -4.39 12.03
CA THR A 67 0.77 -5.04 13.34
C THR A 67 1.02 -6.53 13.18
N ARG A 68 1.01 -7.31 14.29
CA ARG A 68 1.01 -8.78 14.25
C ARG A 68 -0.39 -9.40 14.04
N GLY A 69 -1.41 -8.56 13.91
CA GLY A 69 -2.79 -8.95 13.64
C GLY A 69 -3.20 -8.52 12.24
N ARG A 70 -4.41 -8.88 11.81
CA ARG A 70 -4.82 -8.66 10.42
C ARG A 70 -4.76 -7.18 10.04
N ASN A 71 -4.05 -6.90 8.96
CA ASN A 71 -3.85 -5.58 8.41
C ASN A 71 -4.64 -5.42 7.11
N ARG A 72 -5.23 -4.25 6.92
CA ARG A 72 -5.89 -3.88 5.67
C ARG A 72 -5.41 -2.53 5.19
N PHE A 73 -4.57 -2.56 4.15
CA PHE A 73 -4.07 -1.35 3.52
C PHE A 73 -4.77 -1.10 2.20
N VAL A 74 -5.26 0.12 2.01
CA VAL A 74 -6.06 0.49 0.84
C VAL A 74 -5.49 1.75 0.21
N TRP A 75 -4.93 1.60 -0.98
CA TRP A 75 -4.74 2.73 -1.89
C TRP A 75 -6.02 2.89 -2.69
N GLY A 76 -6.82 3.87 -2.30
CA GLY A 76 -8.04 4.28 -3.00
C GLY A 76 -7.75 4.98 -4.33
N PRO A 77 -8.72 5.71 -4.90
CA PRO A 77 -8.50 6.54 -6.08
C PRO A 77 -7.35 7.53 -5.84
N GLN A 78 -6.36 7.59 -6.74
CA GLN A 78 -5.19 8.48 -6.62
C GLN A 78 -5.07 9.44 -7.79
N ALA A 79 -4.38 10.55 -7.55
CA ALA A 79 -4.19 11.69 -8.47
C ALA A 79 -3.16 11.48 -9.59
N GLY A 80 -2.71 10.25 -9.84
CA GLY A 80 -1.63 10.00 -10.79
C GLY A 80 -0.22 10.12 -10.20
N ALA A 81 -0.03 9.81 -8.92
CA ALA A 81 1.28 9.55 -8.32
C ALA A 81 1.12 8.61 -7.13
N ILE A 82 1.10 7.29 -7.36
CA ILE A 82 1.20 6.33 -6.25
C ILE A 82 2.61 6.41 -5.68
N THR A 83 3.63 6.60 -6.51
CA THR A 83 5.02 6.90 -6.10
C THR A 83 5.79 7.57 -7.22
N LYS A 84 6.80 8.38 -6.89
CA LYS A 84 7.77 8.89 -7.87
C LYS A 84 9.18 8.68 -7.34
N ARG A 85 10.03 7.97 -8.11
CA ARG A 85 11.49 7.80 -7.92
C ARG A 85 11.94 7.01 -6.66
N VAL A 86 11.18 7.00 -5.57
CA VAL A 86 11.56 6.39 -4.27
C VAL A 86 10.75 5.13 -3.99
N ASN A 87 11.35 4.14 -3.31
CA ASN A 87 10.66 2.91 -2.92
C ASN A 87 9.50 3.20 -1.96
N THR A 88 8.30 2.72 -2.28
CA THR A 88 7.27 2.50 -1.27
C THR A 88 7.43 1.12 -0.68
N VAL A 89 7.31 1.03 0.64
CA VAL A 89 7.36 -0.23 1.38
C VAL A 89 6.06 -0.39 2.15
N VAL A 90 5.41 -1.53 1.94
CA VAL A 90 4.34 -2.03 2.80
C VAL A 90 4.85 -3.29 3.46
N ASP A 91 5.00 -3.23 4.77
CA ASP A 91 5.46 -4.33 5.60
C ASP A 91 4.26 -4.88 6.38
N PHE A 92 3.85 -6.08 6.01
CA PHE A 92 2.77 -6.83 6.67
C PHE A 92 3.17 -7.33 8.06
N ARG A 93 4.46 -7.23 8.41
CA ARG A 93 5.10 -7.84 9.58
C ARG A 93 5.16 -9.35 9.44
N ASN A 94 6.04 -9.95 10.24
CA ASN A 94 6.20 -11.39 10.28
C ASN A 94 5.15 -11.97 11.24
N ASP A 95 4.04 -12.45 10.69
CA ASP A 95 2.97 -13.13 11.40
C ASP A 95 2.18 -14.06 10.45
N GLU A 96 1.19 -14.77 11.00
CA GLU A 96 0.31 -15.70 10.27
C GLU A 96 -1.08 -15.11 9.96
N ALA A 97 -1.32 -13.87 10.41
CA ALA A 97 -2.60 -13.22 10.26
C ALA A 97 -2.80 -12.81 8.80
N ARG A 98 -4.01 -13.02 8.28
CA ARG A 98 -4.30 -12.64 6.90
C ARG A 98 -4.29 -11.12 6.73
N ASP A 99 -3.35 -10.67 5.92
CA ASP A 99 -3.22 -9.30 5.46
C ASP A 99 -3.79 -9.07 4.07
N VAL A 100 -4.29 -7.85 3.86
CA VAL A 100 -4.91 -7.46 2.60
C VAL A 100 -4.40 -6.10 2.15
N LEU A 101 -3.70 -6.09 1.03
CA LEU A 101 -3.36 -4.87 0.28
C LEU A 101 -4.33 -4.70 -0.88
N VAL A 102 -4.97 -3.53 -0.98
CA VAL A 102 -5.93 -3.24 -2.03
C VAL A 102 -5.53 -1.97 -2.77
N PHE A 103 -5.41 -2.08 -4.09
CA PHE A 103 -5.35 -0.95 -5.00
C PHE A 103 -6.70 -0.79 -5.69
N ARG A 104 -7.26 0.41 -5.62
CA ARG A 104 -8.51 0.81 -6.28
C ARG A 104 -8.27 1.95 -7.26
N ASN A 105 -7.07 2.05 -7.83
CA ASN A 105 -6.74 3.16 -8.69
C ASN A 105 -7.72 3.24 -9.88
N THR A 106 -8.17 4.45 -10.22
CA THR A 106 -9.24 4.69 -11.19
C THR A 106 -8.75 5.32 -12.48
N THR A 107 -7.44 5.50 -12.69
CA THR A 107 -6.93 6.06 -13.96
C THR A 107 -7.23 5.10 -15.12
N PRO A 108 -8.19 5.43 -16.02
CA PRO A 108 -8.82 4.45 -16.91
C PRO A 108 -7.90 3.92 -18.02
N LYS A 109 -6.82 4.64 -18.34
CA LYS A 109 -5.95 4.31 -19.48
C LYS A 109 -4.62 3.67 -19.10
N ASN A 110 -4.25 3.67 -17.81
CA ASN A 110 -2.87 3.38 -17.41
C ASN A 110 -2.76 3.15 -15.89
N PRO A 111 -3.24 2.01 -15.38
CA PRO A 111 -3.66 1.93 -14.00
C PRO A 111 -2.49 1.73 -13.01
N VAL A 112 -1.30 1.46 -13.54
CA VAL A 112 -0.03 1.33 -12.80
C VAL A 112 1.01 2.36 -13.24
N VAL A 113 0.73 3.26 -14.20
CA VAL A 113 1.76 4.17 -14.77
C VAL A 113 2.44 5.06 -13.74
N HIS A 114 1.76 5.32 -12.64
CA HIS A 114 2.28 6.14 -11.56
C HIS A 114 2.64 5.36 -10.30
N MET A 115 2.67 4.02 -10.37
CA MET A 115 3.26 3.16 -9.37
C MET A 115 4.64 2.75 -9.86
N GLN A 116 5.65 3.11 -9.08
CA GLN A 116 7.06 2.83 -9.31
C GLN A 116 7.66 2.26 -8.03
N ARG A 117 8.36 1.13 -8.12
CA ARG A 117 9.16 0.56 -7.03
C ARG A 117 8.38 0.31 -5.73
N PHE A 118 7.14 -0.15 -5.83
CA PHE A 118 6.34 -0.59 -4.70
C PHE A 118 6.83 -1.96 -4.22
N ARG A 119 7.07 -2.10 -2.93
CA ARG A 119 7.60 -3.33 -2.33
C ARG A 119 6.67 -3.77 -1.23
N VAL A 120 6.14 -4.99 -1.35
CA VAL A 120 5.42 -5.65 -0.26
C VAL A 120 6.42 -6.58 0.44
N ARG A 121 6.50 -6.52 1.77
CA ARG A 121 7.41 -7.32 2.58
C ARG A 121 6.64 -8.24 3.52
N ASN A 122 7.23 -9.39 3.80
CA ASN A 122 6.73 -10.36 4.78
C ASN A 122 5.33 -10.84 4.39
N PHE A 123 5.19 -11.26 3.13
CA PHE A 123 3.93 -11.70 2.56
C PHE A 123 3.74 -13.19 2.86
N GLY A 124 2.75 -13.53 3.66
CA GLY A 124 2.43 -14.88 4.09
C GLY A 124 1.39 -15.59 3.23
N SER A 125 1.16 -16.87 3.56
CA SER A 125 0.40 -17.81 2.72
C SER A 125 -1.07 -17.46 2.58
N ASN A 126 -1.61 -16.78 3.60
CA ASN A 126 -2.99 -16.33 3.66
C ASN A 126 -3.20 -14.95 3.00
N ASP A 127 -2.13 -14.22 2.72
CA ASP A 127 -2.19 -12.82 2.35
C ASP A 127 -2.65 -12.60 0.92
N ILE A 128 -3.22 -11.41 0.70
CA ILE A 128 -3.87 -11.08 -0.56
C ILE A 128 -3.49 -9.68 -1.02
N ILE A 129 -3.06 -9.57 -2.28
CA ILE A 129 -2.99 -8.31 -3.01
C ILE A 129 -4.17 -8.27 -3.99
N ARG A 130 -4.99 -7.22 -3.91
CA ARG A 130 -6.11 -6.98 -4.83
C ARG A 130 -5.81 -5.77 -5.69
N LEU A 131 -5.57 -6.01 -6.97
CA LEU A 131 -5.37 -4.99 -7.99
C LEU A 131 -6.71 -4.80 -8.72
N LYS A 132 -7.65 -4.08 -8.09
CA LYS A 132 -9.04 -4.02 -8.59
C LYS A 132 -9.14 -3.49 -10.02
N ASN A 133 -8.26 -2.56 -10.37
CA ASN A 133 -8.13 -1.97 -11.70
C ASN A 133 -7.67 -2.96 -12.78
N LEU A 134 -6.99 -4.05 -12.40
CA LEU A 134 -6.62 -5.13 -13.34
C LEU A 134 -7.60 -6.31 -13.25
N GLY A 135 -8.55 -6.30 -12.31
CA GLY A 135 -9.36 -7.48 -12.00
C GLY A 135 -8.59 -8.62 -11.35
N ILE A 136 -7.34 -8.39 -10.92
CA ILE A 136 -6.44 -9.45 -10.41
C ILE A 136 -6.47 -9.49 -8.88
N THR A 137 -6.56 -10.71 -8.35
CA THR A 137 -6.29 -11.02 -6.94
C THR A 137 -5.11 -11.99 -6.89
N VAL A 138 -4.12 -11.67 -6.08
CA VAL A 138 -2.84 -12.36 -6.00
C VAL A 138 -2.65 -12.88 -4.58
N ARG A 139 -2.29 -14.15 -4.47
CA ARG A 139 -1.89 -14.85 -3.26
C ARG A 139 -0.42 -15.29 -3.38
N GLN A 140 0.15 -15.81 -2.30
CA GLN A 140 1.56 -16.22 -2.29
C GLN A 140 1.89 -17.21 -3.40
N ARG A 141 1.02 -18.21 -3.60
CA ARG A 141 1.18 -19.24 -4.65
C ARG A 141 1.14 -18.70 -6.09
N ASP A 142 0.60 -17.51 -6.29
CA ASP A 142 0.48 -16.89 -7.62
C ASP A 142 1.75 -16.10 -7.98
N LEU A 143 2.65 -15.88 -7.01
CA LEU A 143 3.88 -15.12 -7.18
C LEU A 143 4.94 -15.96 -7.90
N ARG A 144 5.74 -15.31 -8.76
CA ARG A 144 6.86 -15.97 -9.45
C ARG A 144 8.19 -15.45 -8.94
N ARG A 145 9.08 -16.36 -8.56
CA ARG A 145 10.42 -16.01 -8.07
C ARG A 145 11.26 -15.43 -9.21
N MET A 146 11.99 -14.36 -8.92
CA MET A 146 12.97 -13.72 -9.79
C MET A 146 14.39 -14.17 -9.39
N GLY A 147 15.35 -14.06 -10.30
CA GLY A 147 16.75 -14.47 -10.05
C GLY A 147 17.45 -13.72 -8.91
N ASP A 148 16.92 -12.57 -8.49
CA ASP A 148 17.47 -11.75 -7.40
C ASP A 148 16.74 -11.93 -6.06
N GLY A 149 15.93 -12.98 -5.93
CA GLY A 149 15.21 -13.30 -4.70
C GLY A 149 13.94 -12.48 -4.46
N ARG A 150 13.60 -11.54 -5.35
CA ARG A 150 12.28 -10.88 -5.36
C ARG A 150 11.24 -11.80 -6.00
N PHE A 151 9.98 -11.44 -5.84
CA PHE A 151 8.87 -12.13 -6.47
C PHE A 151 8.04 -11.15 -7.29
N MET A 152 7.82 -11.50 -8.56
CA MET A 152 6.97 -10.74 -9.45
C MET A 152 5.51 -11.14 -9.31
N ILE A 153 4.64 -10.17 -9.54
CA ILE A 153 3.19 -10.37 -9.59
C ILE A 153 2.80 -10.55 -11.06
N PRO A 154 2.11 -11.64 -11.45
CA PRO A 154 1.63 -11.82 -12.81
C PRO A 154 0.78 -10.63 -13.30
N GLY A 155 1.05 -10.16 -14.52
CA GLY A 155 0.36 -9.00 -15.11
C GLY A 155 0.81 -7.64 -14.57
N VAL A 156 1.86 -7.59 -13.75
CA VAL A 156 2.45 -6.34 -13.25
C VAL A 156 3.93 -6.29 -13.58
N ASP A 157 4.35 -5.18 -14.19
CA ASP A 157 5.75 -4.87 -14.46
C ASP A 157 6.57 -4.84 -13.14
N PRO A 158 7.64 -5.66 -13.00
CA PRO A 158 8.47 -5.71 -11.80
C PRO A 158 9.17 -4.39 -11.42
N SER A 159 9.31 -3.44 -12.35
CA SER A 159 9.79 -2.10 -12.04
C SER A 159 8.78 -1.30 -11.21
N LYS A 160 7.50 -1.69 -11.27
CA LYS A 160 6.38 -1.02 -10.60
C LYS A 160 6.08 -1.62 -9.25
N MET A 161 6.00 -2.95 -9.17
CA MET A 161 5.71 -3.63 -7.91
C MET A 161 6.31 -5.03 -7.84
N VAL A 162 6.81 -5.37 -6.65
CA VAL A 162 7.35 -6.68 -6.31
C VAL A 162 6.97 -7.05 -4.89
N VAL A 163 6.98 -8.35 -4.62
CA VAL A 163 6.94 -8.92 -3.26
C VAL A 163 8.36 -9.33 -2.87
N MET A 164 8.71 -9.13 -1.61
CA MET A 164 10.00 -9.47 -1.03
C MET A 164 9.77 -10.21 0.28
N ASN A 165 10.64 -11.15 0.63
CA ASN A 165 10.55 -11.92 1.88
C ASN A 165 9.17 -12.56 2.05
N ILE A 166 8.95 -13.67 1.37
CA ILE A 166 7.75 -14.48 1.57
C ILE A 166 7.90 -15.25 2.89
N LEU A 167 6.82 -15.33 3.67
CA LEU A 167 6.76 -16.14 4.88
C LEU A 167 6.23 -17.53 4.51
N ASN A 168 6.80 -18.57 5.10
CA ASN A 168 6.36 -19.94 4.92
C ASN A 168 5.24 -20.26 5.90
#